data_AF-A0A3C2A4G1-F1
#
_entry.id   AF-A0A3C2A4G1-F1
#
_cell.length_a   1.000
_cell.length_b   1.000
_cell.length_c   1.000
_cell.angle_alpha   90.00
_cell.angle_beta   90.00
_cell.angle_gamma   90.00
#
_symmetry.space_group_name_H-M   'P 1'
#
loop_
_entity.id
_entity.type
_entity.pdbx_description
1 polymer ?
#
loop_
_entity_poly.entity_id
_entity_poly.type
_entity_poly.pdbx_seq_one_letter_code
_entity_poly.pdbx_strand_id
1 'polypeptide(L)'
;MNLVGSAIRKANHINLTPAKEALKTSQGLAGAAWWPYPLILTLDFEIQINFAFANPGGKPDFTGIPGGDGLALVFQNYGSHYLGGPGAYLGYDRSGISAKAKPSPLNQHILALEVDAFVNNDTYQENSGKQDVGLVQKHLAFHYRGCQAANQLAKKPLPNLGKKLKEEHAYEEHSLRLYYRANDGLMVAWMDEGTQDACRLDYRFKNNDLKTLIGQGKATGFVGITGSTYTAWQDQMLLDFQIKGITVM
;
A
#
# COMPACT_ATOMS: atom_id res chain seq x y z
N MET A 1 -13.65 -10.25 5.80
CA MET A 1 -12.68 -9.16 6.01
C MET A 1 -13.01 -8.46 7.32
N ASN A 2 -12.05 -8.36 8.24
CA ASN A 2 -12.16 -7.62 9.49
C ASN A 2 -11.82 -6.15 9.20
N LEU A 3 -12.74 -5.23 9.51
CA LEU A 3 -12.57 -3.80 9.22
C LEU A 3 -12.05 -3.08 10.47
N VAL A 4 -11.09 -2.17 10.27
CA VAL A 4 -10.44 -1.41 11.35
C VAL A 4 -10.33 0.06 10.96
N GLY A 5 -10.44 0.95 11.94
CA GLY A 5 -10.33 2.39 11.73
C GLY A 5 -11.49 2.96 10.93
N SER A 6 -11.16 3.71 9.88
CA SER A 6 -12.14 4.42 9.05
C SER A 6 -12.80 3.52 7.98
N ALA A 7 -12.36 2.26 7.87
CA ALA A 7 -12.85 1.35 6.85
C ALA A 7 -14.33 1.00 7.08
N ILE A 8 -15.15 1.18 6.04
CA ILE A 8 -16.59 0.91 6.08
C ILE A 8 -17.00 -0.01 4.94
N ARG A 9 -17.92 -0.94 5.22
CA ARG A 9 -18.55 -1.78 4.20
C ARG A 9 -19.64 -1.01 3.48
N LYS A 10 -19.61 -1.04 2.15
CA LYS A 10 -20.70 -0.62 1.26
C LYS A 10 -21.27 -1.86 0.56
N ALA A 11 -22.35 -1.67 -0.20
CA ALA A 11 -23.05 -2.77 -0.86
C ALA A 11 -22.16 -3.59 -1.81
N ASN A 12 -21.27 -2.92 -2.54
CA ASN A 12 -20.44 -3.51 -3.59
C ASN A 12 -18.91 -3.36 -3.38
N HIS A 13 -18.47 -2.75 -2.28
CA HIS A 13 -17.05 -2.55 -1.99
C HIS A 13 -16.81 -2.28 -0.49
N ILE A 14 -15.54 -2.28 -0.09
CA ILE A 14 -15.10 -1.71 1.20
C ILE A 14 -14.42 -0.39 0.89
N ASN A 15 -14.85 0.70 1.51
CA ASN A 15 -14.14 1.98 1.42
C ASN A 15 -13.23 2.11 2.64
N LEU A 16 -11.91 2.13 2.43
CA LEU A 16 -10.90 2.21 3.49
C LEU A 16 -10.87 3.61 4.11
N THR A 17 -11.09 4.66 3.31
CA THR A 17 -11.02 6.07 3.70
C THR A 17 -12.11 6.90 3.02
N PRO A 18 -13.29 7.00 3.61
CA PRO A 18 -14.37 7.79 3.02
C PRO A 18 -13.98 9.27 2.93
N ALA A 19 -13.80 9.78 1.71
CA ALA A 19 -13.36 11.14 1.40
C ALA A 19 -14.16 12.23 2.13
N LYS A 20 -15.48 12.06 2.22
CA LYS A 20 -16.37 12.99 2.95
C LYS A 20 -16.12 13.04 4.46
N GLU A 21 -15.60 11.97 5.05
CA GLU A 21 -15.23 11.94 6.46
C GLU A 21 -13.85 12.56 6.69
N ALA A 22 -12.95 12.50 5.70
CA ALA A 22 -11.64 13.15 5.78
C ALA A 22 -11.78 14.67 5.97
N LEU A 23 -12.78 15.27 5.34
CA LEU A 23 -13.11 16.70 5.47
C LEU A 23 -13.51 17.12 6.90
N LYS A 24 -13.95 16.19 7.75
CA LYS A 24 -14.42 16.50 9.11
C LYS A 24 -13.30 16.43 10.14
N THR A 25 -12.11 15.96 9.77
CA THR A 25 -11.01 15.73 10.70
C THR A 25 -9.78 16.50 10.27
N SER A 26 -9.15 17.21 11.21
CA SER A 26 -7.85 17.83 10.97
C SER A 26 -6.68 16.82 10.99
N GLN A 27 -6.95 15.57 11.38
CA GLN A 27 -5.95 14.53 11.60
C GLN A 27 -5.81 13.54 10.43
N GLY A 28 -6.67 13.62 9.41
CA GLY A 28 -6.72 12.63 8.32
C GLY A 28 -7.35 11.31 8.75
N LEU A 29 -7.47 10.37 7.79
CA LEU A 29 -8.07 9.06 8.02
C LEU A 29 -7.06 7.95 7.77
N ALA A 30 -7.24 6.85 8.49
CA ALA A 30 -6.62 5.56 8.18
C ALA A 30 -7.67 4.47 8.34
N GLY A 31 -7.66 3.49 7.45
CA GLY A 31 -8.53 2.33 7.52
C GLY A 31 -7.86 1.08 6.97
N ALA A 32 -8.30 -0.07 7.47
CA ALA A 32 -7.79 -1.36 7.03
C ALA A 32 -8.92 -2.39 6.86
N ALA A 33 -8.71 -3.31 5.95
CA ALA A 33 -9.52 -4.50 5.79
C ALA A 33 -8.62 -5.74 5.77
N TRP A 34 -8.66 -6.51 6.85
CA TRP A 34 -7.81 -7.68 7.06
C TRP A 34 -8.52 -8.97 6.63
N TRP A 35 -7.80 -9.85 5.95
CA TRP A 35 -8.27 -11.21 5.72
C TRP A 35 -8.51 -11.89 7.09
N PRO A 36 -9.67 -12.54 7.30
CA PRO A 36 -10.05 -13.03 8.64
C PRO A 36 -9.20 -14.21 9.11
N TYR A 37 -8.49 -14.90 8.21
CA TYR A 37 -7.68 -16.07 8.52
C TYR A 37 -6.18 -15.77 8.36
N PRO A 38 -5.31 -16.33 9.21
CA PRO A 38 -3.87 -16.25 8.99
C PRO A 38 -3.46 -16.93 7.68
N LEU A 39 -2.57 -16.29 6.94
CA LEU A 39 -1.91 -16.82 5.75
C LEU A 39 -0.71 -17.70 6.16
N ILE A 40 -0.55 -18.87 5.53
CA ILE A 40 0.63 -19.73 5.73
C ILE A 40 1.79 -19.15 4.90
N LEU A 41 2.80 -18.62 5.57
CA LEU A 41 3.92 -17.89 4.96
C LEU A 41 5.01 -18.80 4.38
N THR A 42 4.96 -20.11 4.68
CA THR A 42 5.92 -21.11 4.22
C THR A 42 5.51 -21.81 2.93
N LEU A 43 4.41 -21.38 2.31
CA LEU A 43 3.87 -21.94 1.06
C LEU A 43 3.85 -20.87 -0.02
N ASP A 44 3.79 -21.33 -1.26
CA ASP A 44 3.50 -20.46 -2.39
C ASP A 44 2.07 -19.92 -2.27
N PHE A 45 1.86 -18.66 -2.62
CA PHE A 45 0.54 -18.06 -2.67
C PHE A 45 0.44 -17.00 -3.76
N GLU A 46 -0.79 -16.76 -4.21
CA GLU A 46 -1.12 -15.63 -5.06
C GLU A 46 -2.24 -14.82 -4.40
N ILE A 47 -2.08 -13.50 -4.34
CA ILE A 47 -3.11 -12.56 -3.91
C ILE A 47 -3.48 -11.70 -5.09
N GLN A 48 -4.77 -11.52 -5.33
CA GLN A 48 -5.30 -10.58 -6.30
C GLN A 48 -6.26 -9.64 -5.59
N ILE A 49 -6.08 -8.34 -5.81
CA ILE A 49 -7.02 -7.32 -5.36
C ILE A 49 -7.47 -6.49 -6.56
N ASN A 50 -8.74 -6.11 -6.56
CA ASN A 50 -9.25 -5.06 -7.42
C ASN A 50 -9.64 -3.88 -6.54
N PHE A 51 -9.22 -2.68 -6.91
CA PHE A 51 -9.44 -1.48 -6.14
C PHE A 51 -9.74 -0.30 -7.05
N ALA A 52 -10.26 0.79 -6.47
CA ALA A 52 -10.45 2.05 -7.18
C ALA A 52 -10.11 3.24 -6.31
N PHE A 53 -9.65 4.31 -6.96
CA PHE A 53 -9.59 5.64 -6.37
C PHE A 53 -10.76 6.48 -6.89
N ALA A 54 -11.40 7.25 -6.01
CA ALA A 54 -12.48 8.15 -6.42
C ALA A 54 -12.55 9.38 -5.53
N ASN A 55 -13.31 10.38 -5.97
CA ASN A 55 -13.55 11.62 -5.22
C ASN A 55 -12.25 12.25 -4.68
N PRO A 56 -11.26 12.56 -5.53
CA PRO A 56 -10.03 13.21 -5.07
C PRO A 56 -10.31 14.65 -4.62
N GLY A 57 -9.58 15.11 -3.61
CA GLY A 57 -9.61 16.49 -3.14
C GLY A 57 -8.50 16.82 -2.15
N GLY A 58 -8.59 18.02 -1.57
CA GLY A 58 -7.58 18.54 -0.65
C GLY A 58 -6.39 19.20 -1.35
N LYS A 59 -5.26 19.28 -0.65
CA LYS A 59 -4.04 19.90 -1.17
C LYS A 59 -3.49 19.06 -2.33
N PRO A 60 -3.19 19.65 -3.50
CA PRO A 60 -2.56 18.91 -4.58
C PRO A 60 -1.13 18.49 -4.22
N ASP A 61 -0.68 17.39 -4.81
CA ASP A 61 0.71 16.93 -4.71
C ASP A 61 1.67 17.85 -5.49
N PHE A 62 2.97 17.50 -5.51
CA PHE A 62 3.99 18.29 -6.22
C PHE A 62 3.84 18.34 -7.74
N THR A 63 2.98 17.49 -8.31
CA THR A 63 2.65 17.47 -9.73
C THR A 63 1.35 18.23 -10.04
N GLY A 64 0.71 18.80 -9.01
CA GLY A 64 -0.54 19.55 -9.12
C GLY A 64 -1.79 18.68 -9.13
N ILE A 65 -1.70 17.39 -8.79
CA ILE A 65 -2.83 16.46 -8.81
C ILE A 65 -3.43 16.36 -7.39
N PRO A 66 -4.73 16.62 -7.21
CA PRO A 66 -5.40 16.39 -5.92
C PRO A 66 -5.65 14.89 -5.68
N GLY A 67 -5.85 14.52 -4.41
CA GLY A 67 -6.06 13.13 -4.02
C GLY A 67 -4.78 12.46 -3.53
N GLY A 68 -4.89 11.74 -2.41
CA GLY A 68 -3.79 11.05 -1.73
C GLY A 68 -4.32 10.26 -0.53
N ASP A 69 -3.50 9.47 0.17
CA ASP A 69 -2.07 9.27 -0.06
C ASP A 69 -1.78 8.00 -0.89
N GLY A 70 -2.69 7.02 -0.85
CA GLY A 70 -2.55 5.76 -1.56
C GLY A 70 -3.14 4.60 -0.77
N LEU A 71 -2.67 3.39 -1.04
CA LEU A 71 -3.01 2.18 -0.31
C LEU A 71 -1.85 1.20 -0.28
N ALA A 72 -1.91 0.19 0.58
CA ALA A 72 -0.91 -0.86 0.64
C ALA A 72 -1.51 -2.24 0.94
N LEU A 73 -1.01 -3.27 0.25
CA LEU A 73 -1.22 -4.67 0.63
C LEU A 73 -0.16 -5.04 1.66
N VAL A 74 -0.59 -5.45 2.86
CA VAL A 74 0.26 -5.52 4.05
C VAL A 74 0.27 -6.93 4.63
N PHE A 75 1.46 -7.41 4.98
CA PHE A 75 1.72 -8.63 5.72
C PHE A 75 2.31 -8.28 7.10
N GLN A 76 1.74 -8.80 8.17
CA GLN A 76 2.15 -8.50 9.55
C GLN A 76 1.76 -9.59 10.56
N ASN A 77 2.26 -9.52 11.80
CA ASN A 77 1.97 -10.51 12.87
C ASN A 77 1.47 -9.90 14.20
N TYR A 78 1.02 -8.65 14.16
CA TYR A 78 0.39 -7.90 15.25
C TYR A 78 -1.13 -8.17 15.36
N GLY A 79 -1.72 -8.95 14.45
CA GLY A 79 -3.14 -9.34 14.48
C GLY A 79 -4.02 -8.52 13.55
N SER A 80 -5.24 -9.00 13.29
CA SER A 80 -6.20 -8.37 12.35
C SER A 80 -6.87 -7.08 12.86
N HIS A 81 -6.38 -6.51 13.96
CA HIS A 81 -6.80 -5.22 14.52
C HIS A 81 -5.72 -4.13 14.38
N TYR A 82 -4.56 -4.45 13.80
CA TYR A 82 -3.49 -3.49 13.61
C TYR A 82 -3.90 -2.40 12.61
N LEU A 83 -3.53 -1.16 12.92
CA LEU A 83 -3.71 0.00 12.06
C LEU A 83 -2.59 1.02 12.33
N GLY A 84 -1.93 1.47 11.27
CA GLY A 84 -0.95 2.55 11.28
C GLY A 84 -1.59 3.94 11.35
N GLY A 85 -0.82 4.94 10.96
CA GLY A 85 -1.24 6.35 10.93
C GLY A 85 -1.91 6.77 9.61
N PRO A 86 -2.50 7.98 9.60
CA PRO A 86 -3.05 8.62 8.40
C PRO A 86 -1.96 9.21 7.50
N GLY A 87 -2.29 9.73 6.31
CA GLY A 87 -1.30 10.40 5.47
C GLY A 87 -0.31 9.45 4.80
N ALA A 88 0.94 9.88 4.65
CA ALA A 88 2.02 9.08 4.10
C ALA A 88 2.37 7.81 4.92
N TYR A 89 1.73 7.55 6.06
CA TYR A 89 1.86 6.28 6.80
C TYR A 89 1.05 5.13 6.20
N LEU A 90 0.17 5.41 5.23
CA LEU A 90 -0.64 4.42 4.49
C LEU A 90 -1.46 3.45 5.34
N GLY A 91 -1.77 3.82 6.59
CA GLY A 91 -2.50 2.98 7.51
C GLY A 91 -1.74 1.71 7.96
N TYR A 92 -0.45 1.57 7.67
CA TYR A 92 0.37 0.44 8.13
C TYR A 92 1.65 0.85 8.86
N ASP A 93 2.07 2.10 8.78
CA ASP A 93 3.24 2.61 9.48
C ASP A 93 2.83 3.44 10.72
N ARG A 94 3.55 3.30 11.84
CA ARG A 94 3.44 4.16 13.04
C ARG A 94 4.72 4.93 13.38
N SER A 95 5.80 4.69 12.64
CA SER A 95 7.06 5.42 12.71
C SER A 95 6.94 6.70 11.92
N GLY A 96 7.40 7.82 12.46
CA GLY A 96 7.34 9.10 11.74
C GLY A 96 7.92 9.01 10.32
N ILE A 97 7.39 9.78 9.37
CA ILE A 97 7.79 9.71 7.95
C ILE A 97 9.16 10.33 7.65
N SER A 98 9.80 10.95 8.64
CA SER A 98 11.12 11.55 8.47
C SER A 98 12.19 10.49 8.22
N ALA A 99 13.10 10.73 7.27
CA ALA A 99 14.29 9.88 7.03
C ALA A 99 15.17 9.66 8.28
N LYS A 100 15.03 10.51 9.31
CA LYS A 100 15.74 10.41 10.60
C LYS A 100 14.93 9.69 11.69
N ALA A 101 13.65 9.41 11.45
CA ALA A 101 12.83 8.71 12.42
C ALA A 101 13.25 7.24 12.47
N LYS A 102 13.56 6.75 13.68
CA LYS A 102 13.82 5.33 13.86
C LYS A 102 12.53 4.55 13.58
N PRO A 103 12.60 3.38 12.92
CA PRO A 103 11.45 2.50 12.78
C PRO A 103 10.84 2.22 14.15
N SER A 104 9.52 2.31 14.23
CA SER A 104 8.79 1.98 15.44
C SER A 104 9.03 0.49 15.75
N PRO A 105 9.20 0.10 17.02
CA PRO A 105 9.20 -1.32 17.39
C PRO A 105 7.95 -2.07 16.86
N LEU A 106 6.85 -1.34 16.65
CA LEU A 106 5.60 -1.86 16.08
C LEU A 106 5.61 -2.06 14.56
N ASN A 107 6.71 -1.74 13.87
CA ASN A 107 6.82 -1.95 12.43
C ASN A 107 7.82 -3.04 12.07
N GLN A 108 8.58 -3.59 13.03
CA GLN A 108 9.73 -4.45 12.74
C GLN A 108 9.42 -5.70 11.90
N HIS A 109 8.13 -6.07 11.82
CA HIS A 109 7.61 -7.25 11.15
C HIS A 109 6.46 -6.92 10.21
N ILE A 110 6.62 -5.84 9.44
CA ILE A 110 5.66 -5.42 8.41
C ILE A 110 6.35 -5.42 7.06
N LEU A 111 5.76 -6.12 6.10
CA LEU A 111 6.05 -6.02 4.67
C LEU A 111 4.81 -5.42 4.01
N ALA A 112 5.00 -4.38 3.22
CA ALA A 112 3.94 -3.73 2.48
C ALA A 112 4.31 -3.67 1.00
N LEU A 113 3.30 -3.87 0.15
CA LEU A 113 3.32 -3.48 -1.25
C LEU A 113 2.45 -2.23 -1.37
N GLU A 114 3.11 -1.09 -1.44
CA GLU A 114 2.51 0.24 -1.54
C GLU A 114 2.18 0.56 -2.98
N VAL A 115 0.97 1.10 -3.19
CA VAL A 115 0.60 1.90 -4.36
C VAL A 115 0.51 3.35 -3.89
N ASP A 116 1.61 4.09 -4.07
CA ASP A 116 1.70 5.49 -3.70
C ASP A 116 1.02 6.34 -4.78
N ALA A 117 -0.05 7.01 -4.39
CA ALA A 117 -0.85 7.88 -5.26
C ALA A 117 -0.52 9.36 -5.05
N PHE A 118 0.36 9.72 -4.11
CA PHE A 118 0.67 11.09 -3.72
C PHE A 118 2.16 11.39 -3.70
N VAL A 119 2.59 12.28 -4.59
CA VAL A 119 3.99 12.66 -4.67
C VAL A 119 4.37 13.63 -3.54
N ASN A 120 5.22 13.19 -2.61
CA ASN A 120 5.71 13.98 -1.46
C ASN A 120 6.88 14.94 -1.81
N ASN A 121 7.05 16.03 -1.04
CA ASN A 121 8.13 17.03 -1.22
C ASN A 121 9.50 16.48 -0.87
N ASP A 122 9.57 15.59 0.12
CA ASP A 122 10.85 15.21 0.71
C ASP A 122 11.67 14.35 -0.27
N THR A 123 10.98 13.64 -1.17
CA THR A 123 11.57 13.00 -2.37
C THR A 123 12.02 13.98 -3.46
N TYR A 124 11.51 15.22 -3.44
CA TYR A 124 11.87 16.28 -4.39
C TYR A 124 13.13 17.04 -3.96
N GLN A 125 13.37 17.21 -2.66
CA GLN A 125 14.47 18.03 -2.15
C GLN A 125 15.82 17.31 -2.01
N GLU A 126 15.87 15.98 -1.91
CA GLU A 126 17.16 15.26 -1.86
C GLU A 126 17.94 15.29 -3.19
N ASN A 127 17.32 15.76 -4.30
CA ASN A 127 17.95 15.92 -5.62
C ASN A 127 18.09 17.39 -6.04
N SER A 128 18.44 18.30 -5.12
CA SER A 128 18.62 19.74 -5.37
C SER A 128 19.86 20.10 -6.22
N GLY A 129 20.03 19.47 -7.37
CA GLY A 129 21.07 19.80 -8.34
C GLY A 129 20.93 19.11 -9.70
N LYS A 130 20.09 18.07 -9.80
CA LYS A 130 19.73 17.46 -11.08
C LYS A 130 18.23 17.21 -11.10
N GLN A 131 17.53 17.97 -11.93
CA GLN A 131 16.15 17.71 -12.29
C GLN A 131 16.08 16.37 -13.04
N ASP A 132 16.07 15.25 -12.33
CA ASP A 132 15.51 14.01 -12.86
C ASP A 132 14.00 14.06 -12.63
N VAL A 133 13.33 14.82 -13.49
CA VAL A 133 11.85 14.92 -13.60
C VAL A 133 11.19 13.55 -13.82
N GLY A 134 11.98 12.49 -14.10
CA GLY A 134 11.52 11.11 -14.21
C GLY A 134 11.36 10.33 -12.89
N LEU A 135 11.85 10.84 -11.74
CA LEU A 135 11.83 10.12 -10.45
C LEU A 135 10.75 10.60 -9.47
N VAL A 136 10.06 11.69 -9.80
CA VAL A 136 8.99 12.30 -9.00
C VAL A 136 7.65 11.79 -9.54
N GLN A 137 7.35 10.52 -9.24
CA GLN A 137 6.18 9.83 -9.78
C GLN A 137 5.49 9.02 -8.70
N LYS A 138 4.17 8.90 -8.86
CA LYS A 138 3.36 7.85 -8.23
C LYS A 138 4.00 6.50 -8.53
N HIS A 139 3.95 5.56 -7.60
CA HIS A 139 4.80 4.40 -7.71
C HIS A 139 4.26 3.17 -6.98
N LEU A 140 4.78 2.01 -7.40
CA LEU A 140 4.61 0.73 -6.73
C LEU A 140 5.91 0.43 -5.98
N ALA A 141 5.85 0.10 -4.69
CA ALA A 141 7.05 -0.24 -3.92
C ALA A 141 6.82 -1.34 -2.90
N PHE A 142 7.86 -2.16 -2.70
CA PHE A 142 7.95 -3.03 -1.53
C PHE A 142 8.65 -2.30 -0.40
N HIS A 143 8.05 -2.31 0.79
CA HIS A 143 8.56 -1.70 2.00
C HIS A 143 8.68 -2.74 3.12
N TYR A 144 9.78 -2.72 3.87
CA TYR A 144 9.97 -3.54 5.05
C TYR A 144 10.37 -2.70 6.25
N ARG A 145 9.56 -2.78 7.32
CA ARG A 145 9.71 -1.99 8.56
C ARG A 145 9.24 -0.55 8.55
N GLY A 146 8.39 -0.20 7.58
CA GLY A 146 7.73 1.11 7.48
C GLY A 146 7.80 1.68 6.07
N CYS A 147 7.07 2.77 5.82
CA CYS A 147 6.98 3.48 4.54
C CYS A 147 8.17 4.41 4.25
N GLN A 148 9.11 4.55 5.18
CA GLN A 148 10.31 5.38 4.97
C GLN A 148 11.15 4.90 3.77
N ALA A 149 11.78 5.82 3.04
CA ALA A 149 12.62 5.49 1.88
C ALA A 149 13.77 4.52 2.20
N ALA A 150 14.36 4.62 3.40
CA ALA A 150 15.41 3.69 3.86
C ALA A 150 14.94 2.24 4.04
N ASN A 151 13.62 2.04 4.16
CA ASN A 151 12.96 0.74 4.32
C ASN A 151 12.43 0.18 2.99
N GLN A 152 12.60 0.92 1.89
CA GLN A 152 12.16 0.51 0.56
C GLN A 152 13.09 -0.59 0.01
N LEU A 153 12.51 -1.72 -0.35
CA LEU A 153 13.20 -2.89 -0.87
C LEU A 153 13.35 -2.86 -2.40
N ALA A 154 12.30 -2.41 -3.08
CA ALA A 154 12.26 -2.21 -4.52
C ALA A 154 11.14 -1.21 -4.85
N LYS A 155 11.27 -0.49 -5.97
CA LYS A 155 10.31 0.50 -6.43
C LYS A 155 10.26 0.54 -7.94
N LYS A 156 9.08 0.83 -8.48
CA LYS A 156 8.87 1.10 -9.91
C LYS A 156 7.87 2.24 -10.10
N PRO A 157 8.13 3.19 -11.00
CA PRO A 157 7.18 4.25 -11.30
C PRO A 157 5.87 3.70 -11.89
N LEU A 158 4.77 4.42 -11.66
CA LEU A 158 3.45 4.20 -12.23
C LEU A 158 3.08 5.42 -13.10
N PRO A 159 3.63 5.55 -14.31
CA PRO A 159 3.50 6.75 -15.13
C PRO A 159 2.06 7.02 -15.58
N ASN A 160 1.24 5.98 -15.71
CA ASN A 160 -0.14 6.14 -16.18
C ASN A 160 -1.10 6.42 -15.03
N LEU A 161 -0.82 5.95 -13.82
CA LEU A 161 -1.64 6.27 -12.63
C LEU A 161 -1.76 7.79 -12.41
N GLY A 162 -0.66 8.54 -12.59
CA GLY A 162 -0.69 10.00 -12.50
C GLY A 162 -1.60 10.64 -13.54
N LYS A 163 -1.46 10.22 -14.80
CA LYS A 163 -2.26 10.71 -15.91
C LYS A 163 -3.76 10.46 -15.69
N LYS A 164 -4.12 9.24 -15.31
CA LYS A 164 -5.52 8.84 -15.15
C LYS A 164 -6.17 9.50 -13.93
N LEU A 165 -5.45 9.66 -12.82
CA LEU A 165 -5.94 10.47 -11.69
C LEU A 165 -6.17 11.95 -12.05
N LYS A 166 -5.46 12.49 -13.05
CA LYS A 166 -5.60 13.88 -13.51
C LYS A 166 -6.73 14.06 -14.52
N GLU A 167 -6.86 13.14 -15.48
CA GLU A 167 -7.86 13.20 -16.56
C GLU A 167 -9.23 12.68 -16.09
N GLU A 168 -9.18 11.69 -15.20
CA GLU A 168 -10.25 10.89 -14.61
C GLU A 168 -11.29 11.71 -13.85
N HIS A 169 -10.87 12.34 -12.74
CA HIS A 169 -11.72 12.84 -11.63
C HIS A 169 -12.83 11.89 -11.12
N ALA A 170 -12.98 10.73 -11.76
CA ALA A 170 -14.02 9.75 -11.65
C ALA A 170 -13.36 8.39 -11.45
N TYR A 171 -14.10 7.55 -10.74
CA TYR A 171 -13.80 6.16 -10.43
C TYR A 171 -13.00 5.43 -11.51
N GLU A 172 -11.78 5.01 -11.15
CA GLU A 172 -10.94 4.16 -12.01
C GLU A 172 -10.61 2.85 -11.29
N GLU A 173 -10.93 1.73 -11.93
CA GLU A 173 -10.60 0.40 -11.40
C GLU A 173 -9.17 -0.02 -11.78
N HIS A 174 -8.47 -0.58 -10.81
CA HIS A 174 -7.14 -1.15 -10.95
C HIS A 174 -7.12 -2.58 -10.42
N SER A 175 -6.28 -3.42 -11.03
CA SER A 175 -5.99 -4.77 -10.53
C SER A 175 -4.53 -4.84 -10.08
N LEU A 176 -4.31 -5.37 -8.87
CA LEU A 176 -2.98 -5.66 -8.34
C LEU A 176 -2.90 -7.15 -8.01
N ARG A 177 -1.91 -7.82 -8.58
CA ARG A 177 -1.61 -9.24 -8.35
C ARG A 177 -0.24 -9.36 -7.70
N LEU A 178 -0.13 -10.23 -6.70
CA LEU A 178 1.09 -10.54 -5.99
C LEU A 178 1.26 -12.06 -5.94
N TYR A 179 2.39 -12.56 -6.42
CA TYR A 179 2.78 -13.96 -6.29
C TYR A 179 3.99 -14.06 -5.37
N TYR A 180 3.97 -15.03 -4.46
CA TYR A 180 5.11 -15.41 -3.63
C TYR A 180 5.45 -16.87 -3.87
N ARG A 181 6.75 -17.12 -4.04
CA ARG A 181 7.32 -18.46 -4.12
C ARG A 181 8.22 -18.73 -2.93
N ALA A 182 7.84 -19.70 -2.12
CA ALA A 182 8.50 -19.97 -0.85
C ALA A 182 9.89 -20.59 -1.03
N ASN A 183 10.08 -21.42 -2.06
CA ASN A 183 11.32 -22.18 -2.25
C ASN A 183 12.57 -21.31 -2.45
N ASP A 184 12.41 -20.10 -2.99
CA ASP A 184 13.50 -19.21 -3.36
C ASP A 184 13.27 -17.75 -2.96
N GLY A 185 12.22 -17.52 -2.17
CA GLY A 185 11.88 -16.22 -1.60
C GLY A 185 11.58 -15.16 -2.66
N LEU A 186 11.12 -15.55 -3.85
CA LEU A 186 10.76 -14.60 -4.89
C LEU A 186 9.34 -14.06 -4.64
N MET A 187 9.20 -12.74 -4.65
CA MET A 187 7.93 -12.04 -4.63
C MET A 187 7.81 -11.18 -5.89
N VAL A 188 6.69 -11.31 -6.60
CA VAL A 188 6.44 -10.58 -7.85
C VAL A 188 5.08 -9.92 -7.79
N ALA A 189 5.05 -8.62 -8.02
CA ALA A 189 3.85 -7.83 -8.13
C ALA A 189 3.60 -7.40 -9.58
N TRP A 190 2.34 -7.39 -9.99
CA TRP A 190 1.86 -6.80 -11.24
C TRP A 190 0.70 -5.88 -10.94
N MET A 191 0.77 -4.63 -11.39
CA MET A 191 -0.36 -3.72 -11.40
C MET A 191 -0.74 -3.41 -12.85
N ASP A 192 -2.02 -3.57 -13.16
CA ASP A 192 -2.55 -3.12 -14.45
C ASP A 192 -2.67 -1.59 -14.45
N GLU A 193 -2.07 -0.95 -15.45
CA GLU A 193 -2.13 0.48 -15.69
C GLU A 193 -3.04 0.85 -16.88
N GLY A 194 -3.81 -0.11 -17.41
CA GLY A 194 -4.74 0.07 -18.54
C GLY A 194 -4.06 0.09 -19.91
N THR A 195 -2.82 -0.39 -20.00
CA THR A 195 -2.06 -0.57 -21.24
C THR A 195 -1.56 -2.00 -21.33
N GLN A 196 -1.06 -2.43 -22.50
CA GLN A 196 -0.48 -3.77 -22.68
C GLN A 196 0.74 -4.03 -21.74
N ASP A 197 1.31 -2.99 -21.15
CA ASP A 197 2.47 -3.06 -20.27
C ASP A 197 2.04 -2.92 -18.80
N ALA A 198 1.71 -4.04 -18.15
CA ALA A 198 1.51 -4.07 -16.70
C ALA A 198 2.81 -3.68 -15.97
N CYS A 199 2.69 -2.86 -14.91
CA CYS A 199 3.82 -2.53 -14.07
C CYS A 199 4.22 -3.75 -13.23
N ARG A 200 5.29 -4.43 -13.66
CA ARG A 200 5.89 -5.57 -12.95
C ARG A 200 7.02 -5.14 -12.01
N LEU A 201 6.96 -5.56 -10.74
CA LEU A 201 7.96 -5.32 -9.71
C LEU A 201 8.38 -6.64 -9.05
N ASP A 202 9.67 -6.97 -9.09
CA ASP A 202 10.22 -8.22 -8.56
C ASP A 202 11.12 -7.92 -7.36
N TYR A 203 11.01 -8.73 -6.31
CA TYR A 203 11.93 -8.68 -5.18
C TYR A 203 12.26 -10.09 -4.68
N ARG A 204 13.52 -10.33 -4.32
CA ARG A 204 13.99 -11.61 -3.79
C ARG A 204 14.62 -11.41 -2.41
N PHE A 205 14.11 -12.11 -1.40
CA PHE A 205 14.61 -11.99 -0.03
C PHE A 205 15.96 -12.69 0.12
N LYS A 206 17.02 -11.94 0.48
CA LYS A 206 18.41 -12.46 0.55
C LYS A 206 18.64 -13.60 1.56
N ASN A 207 17.74 -13.77 2.53
CA ASN A 207 17.84 -14.79 3.61
C ASN A 207 16.60 -15.70 3.72
N ASN A 208 15.82 -15.81 2.63
CA ASN A 208 14.77 -16.82 2.39
C ASN A 208 13.86 -17.16 3.58
N ASP A 209 12.77 -16.39 3.76
CA ASP A 209 11.42 -16.86 4.14
C ASP A 209 10.63 -15.68 4.75
N LEU A 210 9.44 -15.43 4.20
CA LEU A 210 8.49 -14.43 4.69
C LEU A 210 8.13 -14.67 6.19
N LYS A 211 8.17 -15.92 6.66
CA LYS A 211 8.09 -16.34 8.09
C LYS A 211 9.09 -15.64 8.98
N THR A 212 10.34 -15.47 8.54
CA THR A 212 11.39 -14.87 9.36
C THR A 212 11.19 -13.37 9.47
N LEU A 213 10.78 -12.74 8.37
CA LEU A 213 10.55 -11.30 8.31
C LEU A 213 9.28 -10.89 9.05
N ILE A 214 8.19 -11.60 8.79
CA ILE A 214 6.83 -11.23 9.22
C ILE A 214 6.33 -12.13 10.33
N GLY A 215 6.41 -13.44 10.14
CA GLY A 215 5.91 -14.42 11.10
C GLY A 215 6.66 -14.42 12.45
N GLN A 216 7.80 -13.73 12.56
CA GLN A 216 8.69 -13.80 13.72
C GLN A 216 9.07 -15.26 14.06
N GLY A 217 9.28 -16.07 13.02
CA GLY A 217 9.50 -17.51 13.17
C GLY A 217 8.23 -18.35 13.22
N LYS A 218 7.02 -17.75 13.27
CA LYS A 218 5.75 -18.47 13.08
C LYS A 218 5.46 -18.68 11.60
N ALA A 219 4.98 -19.88 11.26
CA ALA A 219 4.62 -20.23 9.87
C ALA A 219 3.41 -19.44 9.32
N THR A 220 2.76 -18.61 10.13
CA THR A 220 1.58 -17.85 9.73
C THR A 220 1.75 -16.35 10.00
N GLY A 221 1.01 -15.54 9.23
CA GLY A 221 0.89 -14.10 9.41
C GLY A 221 -0.47 -13.59 8.92
N PHE A 222 -0.78 -12.34 9.19
CA PHE A 222 -1.99 -11.68 8.72
C PHE A 222 -1.70 -10.91 7.44
N VAL A 223 -2.67 -10.93 6.53
CA VAL A 223 -2.63 -10.15 5.29
C VAL A 223 -3.89 -9.29 5.17
N GLY A 224 -3.75 -8.07 4.66
CA GLY A 224 -4.86 -7.14 4.49
C GLY A 224 -4.49 -5.97 3.62
N ILE A 225 -5.47 -5.14 3.32
CA ILE A 225 -5.25 -3.87 2.63
C ILE A 225 -5.43 -2.71 3.61
N THR A 226 -4.56 -1.72 3.53
CA THR A 226 -4.66 -0.47 4.30
C THR A 226 -4.72 0.72 3.35
N GLY A 227 -5.36 1.79 3.79
CA GLY A 227 -5.42 3.06 3.08
C GLY A 227 -5.42 4.21 4.06
N SER A 228 -4.96 5.38 3.62
CA SER A 228 -5.01 6.59 4.41
C SER A 228 -5.10 7.85 3.56
N THR A 229 -5.52 8.91 4.23
CA THR A 229 -5.60 10.28 3.70
C THR A 229 -5.05 11.24 4.75
N TYR A 230 -4.67 12.44 4.33
CA TYR A 230 -4.36 13.55 5.23
C TYR A 230 -4.82 14.88 4.63
N THR A 231 -3.88 15.78 4.29
CA THR A 231 -4.21 17.07 3.67
C THR A 231 -4.68 16.92 2.22
N ALA A 232 -4.24 15.85 1.55
CA ALA A 232 -4.85 15.33 0.33
C ALA A 232 -5.71 14.12 0.69
N TRP A 233 -6.82 13.93 -0.01
CA TRP A 233 -7.75 12.84 0.28
C TRP A 233 -8.42 12.31 -0.97
N GLN A 234 -8.70 11.02 -0.97
CA GLN A 234 -9.52 10.34 -1.96
C GLN A 234 -10.17 9.11 -1.31
N ASP A 235 -11.27 8.63 -1.87
CA ASP A 235 -11.79 7.31 -1.52
C ASP A 235 -10.80 6.24 -1.98
N GLN A 236 -10.42 5.34 -1.08
CA GLN A 236 -9.67 4.11 -1.41
C GLN A 236 -10.62 2.92 -1.28
N MET A 237 -11.11 2.45 -2.42
CA MET A 237 -12.15 1.41 -2.48
C MET A 237 -11.51 0.06 -2.80
N LEU A 238 -11.70 -0.92 -1.92
CA LEU A 238 -11.42 -2.32 -2.23
C LEU A 238 -12.69 -2.96 -2.81
N LEU A 239 -12.61 -3.38 -4.07
CA LEU A 239 -13.70 -3.97 -4.84
C LEU A 239 -13.72 -5.49 -4.68
N ASP A 240 -12.55 -6.12 -4.75
CA ASP A 240 -12.39 -7.57 -4.62
C ASP A 240 -11.05 -7.92 -3.95
N PHE A 241 -11.01 -9.04 -3.20
CA PHE A 241 -9.82 -9.54 -2.54
C PHE A 241 -9.83 -11.08 -2.55
N GLN A 242 -8.89 -11.66 -3.27
CA GLN A 242 -8.76 -13.10 -3.45
C GLN A 242 -7.38 -13.57 -3.03
N ILE A 243 -7.32 -14.77 -2.44
CA ILE A 243 -6.08 -15.49 -2.21
C ILE A 243 -6.21 -16.89 -2.80
N LYS A 244 -5.23 -17.30 -3.61
CA LYS A 244 -5.09 -18.63 -4.20
C LYS A 244 -3.85 -19.32 -3.64
N GLY A 245 -3.85 -20.65 -3.69
CA GLY A 245 -2.75 -21.48 -3.17
C GLY A 245 -2.81 -21.77 -1.67
N ILE A 246 -3.89 -21.37 -0.98
CA ILE A 246 -4.12 -21.77 0.42
C ILE A 246 -4.92 -23.06 0.44
N THR A 247 -4.32 -24.15 0.92
CA THR A 247 -5.08 -25.28 1.45
C THR A 247 -5.53 -24.89 2.86
N VAL A 248 -6.82 -24.55 3.02
CA VAL A 248 -7.39 -24.34 4.35
C VAL A 248 -7.43 -25.70 5.04
N MET A 249 -6.69 -25.88 6.13
CA MET A 249 -6.83 -27.03 7.02
C MET A 249 -7.83 -26.71 8.13
#